data_AF-A0A4P0YEG2-F1
#
_entry.id   AF-A0A4P0YEG2-F1
#
_cell.length_a   1.000
_cell.length_b   1.000
_cell.length_c   1.000
_cell.angle_alpha   90.00
_cell.angle_beta   90.00
_cell.angle_gamma   90.00
#
_symmetry.space_group_name_H-M   'P 1'
#
loop_
_entity.id
_entity.type
_entity.pdbx_description
1 polymer ?
#
loop_
_entity_poly.entity_id
_entity_poly.type
_entity_poly.pdbx_seq_one_letter_code
_entity_poly.pdbx_strand_id
1 'polypeptide(L)'
;MANLKLSPDQPVEVLAADLRRAFSGIVAGNVKEVGIQAIEQYGPYKLHGDPEMMRRMDDLLQGFVAQHRMKLPGGTAYIPCYEIIA
;
A
#
# COMPACT_ATOMS: atom_id res chain seq x y z
N MET A 1 -2.40 9.51 0.64
CA MET A 1 -1.88 8.43 -0.23
C MET A 1 -2.03 8.77 -1.71
N ALA A 2 -3.14 9.35 -2.15
CA ALA A 2 -3.35 9.74 -3.55
C ALA A 2 -2.30 10.71 -4.13
N ASN A 3 -1.70 11.61 -3.35
CA ASN A 3 -0.75 12.59 -3.91
C ASN A 3 0.67 12.03 -4.20
N LEU A 4 0.90 10.72 -4.04
CA LEU A 4 2.21 10.11 -4.31
C LEU A 4 2.43 10.01 -5.81
N LYS A 5 3.64 10.35 -6.28
CA LYS A 5 4.03 10.18 -7.67
C LYS A 5 4.70 8.82 -7.79
N LEU A 6 3.97 7.82 -8.25
CA LEU A 6 4.47 6.45 -8.41
C LEU A 6 4.70 6.14 -9.89
N SER A 7 5.58 6.92 -10.52
CA SER A 7 5.91 6.85 -11.94
C SER A 7 7.43 6.92 -12.15
N PRO A 8 7.99 6.26 -13.18
CA PRO A 8 9.41 6.32 -13.51
C PRO A 8 9.84 7.63 -14.21
N ASP A 9 8.91 8.55 -14.48
CA ASP A 9 9.14 9.86 -15.12
C ASP A 9 9.82 10.91 -14.21
N GLN A 10 10.39 10.48 -13.10
CA GLN A 10 11.03 11.32 -12.09
C GLN A 10 12.38 10.71 -11.67
N PRO A 11 13.26 11.48 -10.99
CA PRO A 11 14.52 10.95 -10.48
C PRO A 11 14.30 9.73 -9.57
N VAL A 12 15.16 8.72 -9.69
CA VAL A 12 14.99 7.42 -9.02
C VAL A 12 14.93 7.54 -7.50
N GLU A 13 15.69 8.47 -6.93
CA GLU A 13 15.71 8.78 -5.50
C GLU A 13 14.39 9.40 -5.02
N VAL A 14 13.71 10.16 -5.88
CA VAL A 14 12.39 10.73 -5.58
C VAL A 14 11.32 9.66 -5.64
N LEU A 15 11.34 8.82 -6.69
CA LEU A 15 10.45 7.65 -6.78
C LEU A 15 10.63 6.72 -5.58
N ALA A 16 11.86 6.44 -5.16
CA ALA A 16 12.14 5.64 -3.98
C ALA A 16 11.57 6.28 -2.69
N ALA A 17 11.64 7.61 -2.57
CA ALA A 17 11.06 8.32 -1.43
C ALA A 17 9.52 8.22 -1.40
N ASP A 18 8.85 8.26 -2.56
CA ASP A 18 7.40 8.10 -2.66
C ASP A 18 6.96 6.65 -2.45
N LEU A 19 7.70 5.66 -2.96
CA LEU A 19 7.48 4.25 -2.64
C LEU A 19 7.64 4.00 -1.13
N ARG A 20 8.65 4.58 -0.49
CA ARG A 20 8.83 4.50 0.97
C ARG A 20 7.61 5.07 1.71
N ARG A 21 7.05 6.19 1.25
CA ARG A 21 5.81 6.76 1.82
C ARG A 21 4.62 5.85 1.58
N ALA A 22 4.51 5.22 0.41
CA ALA A 22 3.45 4.25 0.08
C ALA A 22 3.43 3.08 1.09
N PHE A 23 4.56 2.40 1.25
CA PHE A 23 4.68 1.30 2.22
C PHE A 23 4.48 1.76 3.67
N SER A 24 4.99 2.94 4.03
CA SER A 24 4.75 3.50 5.37
C SER A 24 3.27 3.76 5.64
N GLY A 25 2.49 4.15 4.62
CA GLY A 25 1.04 4.32 4.72
C GLY A 25 0.32 2.99 4.91
N ILE A 26 0.69 1.94 4.16
CA ILE A 26 0.15 0.58 4.33
C ILE A 26 0.40 0.06 5.74
N VAL A 27 1.63 0.23 6.26
CA VAL A 27 1.94 -0.13 7.65
C VAL A 27 1.06 0.65 8.62
N ALA A 28 0.90 1.97 8.42
CA ALA A 28 0.04 2.78 9.27
C ALA A 28 -1.41 2.32 9.25
N GLY A 29 -1.98 2.04 8.07
CA GLY A 29 -3.35 1.55 7.92
C GLY A 29 -3.58 0.16 8.52
N ASN A 30 -2.53 -0.67 8.63
CA ASN A 30 -2.64 -2.01 9.19
C ASN A 30 -2.51 -2.07 10.72
N VAL A 31 -1.67 -1.22 11.34
CA VAL A 31 -1.32 -1.40 12.77
C VAL A 31 -1.36 -0.14 13.62
N LYS A 32 -1.45 1.07 13.03
CA LYS A 32 -1.51 2.31 13.81
C LYS A 32 -2.95 2.76 13.95
N GLU A 33 -3.36 3.09 15.17
CA GLU A 33 -4.73 3.50 15.48
C GLU A 33 -5.27 4.58 14.54
N VAL A 34 -4.52 5.66 14.34
CA VAL A 34 -4.89 6.75 13.42
C VAL A 34 -5.05 6.30 11.97
N GLY A 35 -4.29 5.30 11.54
CA GLY A 35 -4.38 4.74 10.20
C GLY A 35 -5.61 3.84 10.07
N ILE A 36 -5.81 2.94 11.03
CA ILE A 36 -6.96 2.03 11.09
C ILE A 36 -8.28 2.82 11.08
N GLN A 37 -8.40 3.84 11.93
CA GLN A 37 -9.58 4.72 11.98
C GLN A 37 -9.86 5.39 10.64
N ALA A 38 -8.82 5.86 9.95
CA ALA A 38 -8.98 6.47 8.63
C ALA A 38 -9.48 5.46 7.58
N ILE A 39 -9.03 4.21 7.65
CA ILE A 39 -9.48 3.13 6.77
C ILE A 39 -10.93 2.74 7.06
N GLU A 40 -11.32 2.65 8.33
CA GLU A 40 -12.71 2.38 8.72
C GLU A 40 -13.67 3.49 8.28
N GLN A 41 -13.23 4.75 8.37
CA GLN A 41 -14.06 5.90 8.05
C GLN A 41 -14.15 6.19 6.54
N TYR A 42 -13.04 6.05 5.81
CA TYR A 42 -12.93 6.51 4.41
C TYR A 42 -12.69 5.37 3.41
N GLY A 43 -12.51 4.15 3.88
CA GLY A 43 -12.15 3.01 3.06
C GLY A 43 -10.64 2.89 2.78
N PRO A 44 -10.24 1.94 1.93
CA PRO A 44 -8.84 1.65 1.65
C PRO A 44 -8.11 2.82 0.99
N TYR A 45 -6.81 2.90 1.21
CA TYR A 45 -5.95 3.84 0.51
C TYR A 45 -5.84 3.50 -0.97
N LYS A 46 -6.31 4.42 -1.82
CA LYS A 46 -6.12 4.33 -3.27
C LYS A 46 -4.69 4.73 -3.64
N LEU A 47 -3.95 3.80 -4.24
CA LEU A 47 -2.62 4.01 -4.77
C LEU A 47 -2.70 3.98 -6.30
N HIS A 48 -2.22 5.03 -6.95
CA HIS A 48 -2.21 5.15 -8.41
C HIS A 48 -0.85 5.65 -8.89
N GLY A 49 -0.56 5.42 -10.16
CA GLY A 49 0.71 5.79 -10.77
C GLY A 49 0.85 5.22 -12.17
N ASP A 50 2.10 4.96 -12.57
CA ASP A 50 2.38 4.26 -13.81
C ASP A 50 1.77 2.84 -13.79
N PRO A 51 1.08 2.38 -14.85
CA PRO A 51 0.39 1.09 -14.85
C PRO A 51 1.29 -0.12 -14.59
N GLU A 52 2.51 -0.12 -15.16
CA GLU A 52 3.44 -1.22 -14.96
C GLU A 52 3.98 -1.24 -13.53
N MET A 53 4.27 -0.07 -12.97
CA MET A 53 4.66 0.11 -11.57
C MET A 53 3.56 -0.37 -10.61
N MET A 54 2.30 0.02 -10.86
CA MET A 54 1.16 -0.38 -10.05
C MET A 54 0.95 -1.88 -10.08
N ARG A 55 1.05 -2.52 -11.26
CA ARG A 55 0.98 -3.98 -11.39
C ARG A 55 2.07 -4.68 -10.59
N ARG A 56 3.33 -4.23 -10.68
CA ARG A 56 4.47 -4.81 -9.93
C ARG A 56 4.30 -4.63 -8.42
N MET A 57 3.76 -3.51 -7.98
CA MET A 57 3.46 -3.25 -6.57
C MET A 57 2.35 -4.16 -6.06
N ASP A 58 1.29 -4.37 -6.85
CA ASP A 58 0.20 -5.29 -6.52
C ASP A 58 0.71 -6.73 -6.40
N ASP A 59 1.46 -7.22 -7.39
CA ASP A 59 2.08 -8.56 -7.37
C ASP A 59 2.91 -8.79 -6.08
N LEU A 60 3.70 -7.79 -5.69
CA LEU A 60 4.53 -7.84 -4.47
C LEU A 60 3.68 -7.85 -3.20
N LEU A 61 2.67 -6.99 -3.11
CA LEU A 61 1.81 -6.88 -1.93
C LEU A 61 0.92 -8.12 -1.76
N GLN A 62 0.40 -8.68 -2.85
CA GLN A 62 -0.32 -9.97 -2.85
C GLN A 62 0.60 -11.09 -2.39
N GLY A 63 1.88 -11.08 -2.80
CA GLY A 63 2.90 -12.00 -2.29
C GLY A 63 3.05 -11.92 -0.77
N PHE A 64 3.01 -10.73 -0.18
CA PHE A 64 3.04 -10.57 1.29
C PHE A 64 1.78 -11.10 1.98
N VAL A 65 0.61 -10.92 1.37
CA VAL A 65 -0.65 -11.48 1.89
C VAL A 65 -0.59 -13.01 1.88
N ALA A 66 -0.22 -13.60 0.75
CA ALA A 66 -0.14 -15.06 0.58
C ALA A 66 0.88 -15.71 1.52
N GLN A 67 1.97 -14.99 1.84
CA GLN A 67 3.00 -15.45 2.77
C GLN A 67 2.69 -15.13 4.25
N HIS A 68 1.47 -14.67 4.56
CA HIS A 68 1.05 -14.29 5.92
C HIS A 68 1.95 -13.22 6.58
N ARG A 69 2.51 -12.30 5.79
CA ARG A 69 3.40 -11.23 6.28
C ARG A 69 2.67 -9.95 6.70
N MET A 70 1.36 -9.85 6.42
CA MET A 70 0.56 -8.66 6.71
C MET A 70 -0.14 -8.68 8.08
N LYS A 71 -0.33 -9.86 8.66
CA LYS A 71 -1.02 -10.06 9.94
C LYS A 71 -0.51 -11.36 10.58
N LEU A 72 -0.40 -11.38 11.91
CA LEU A 72 -0.03 -12.59 12.63
C LEU A 72 -1.08 -13.70 12.44
N PRO A 73 -0.65 -14.98 12.37
CA PRO A 73 -1.57 -16.12 12.28
C PRO A 73 -2.54 -16.19 13.46
N GLY A 74 -3.69 -16.84 13.27
CA GLY A 74 -4.64 -17.14 14.36
C GLY A 74 -5.88 -16.24 14.44
N GLY A 75 -6.17 -15.47 13.38
CA GLY A 75 -7.40 -14.66 13.29
C GLY A 75 -8.08 -14.76 11.93
N THR A 76 -9.00 -13.83 11.68
CA THR A 76 -9.65 -13.66 10.37
C THR A 76 -8.63 -13.37 9.27
N ALA A 77 -8.99 -13.70 8.02
CA ALA A 77 -8.22 -13.35 6.84
C ALA A 77 -7.86 -11.86 6.82
N TYR A 78 -6.66 -11.54 6.33
CA TYR A 78 -6.23 -10.15 6.16
C TYR A 78 -7.07 -9.48 5.07
N ILE A 79 -7.63 -8.31 5.39
CA ILE A 79 -8.32 -7.43 4.44
C ILE A 79 -7.37 -6.27 4.14
N PRO A 80 -6.95 -6.08 2.87
CA PRO A 80 -6.07 -4.98 2.49
C PRO A 80 -6.59 -3.60 2.90
N CYS A 81 -5.72 -2.77 3.50
CA CYS A 81 -6.00 -1.36 3.77
C CYS A 81 -5.70 -0.45 2.57
N TYR A 82 -5.48 -1.03 1.39
CA TYR A 82 -5.12 -0.34 0.16
C TYR A 82 -5.86 -0.95 -1.03
N GLU A 83 -5.97 -0.16 -2.09
CA GLU A 83 -6.51 -0.53 -3.39
C GLU A 83 -5.54 0.01 -4.46
N ILE A 84 -5.03 -0.89 -5.32
CA ILE A 84 -4.19 -0.51 -6.45
C ILE A 84 -5.10 -0.09 -7.61
N ILE A 85 -4.96 1.14 -8.06
CA ILE A 85 -5.68 1.71 -9.21
C ILE A 85 -4.70 1.73 -10.38
N ALA A 86 -4.90 0.81 -11.33
CA ALA A 86 -4.11 0.69 -12.57
C ALA A 86 -4.70 1.52 -13.71
#